data_AF-A0A9P0E8E8-F1
#
_entry.id   AF-A0A9P0E8E8-F1
#
_cell.length_a   1.000
_cell.length_b   1.000
_cell.length_c   1.000
_cell.angle_alpha   90.00
_cell.angle_beta   90.00
_cell.angle_gamma   90.00
#
_symmetry.space_group_name_H-M   'P 1'
#
loop_
_entity.id
_entity.type
_entity.pdbx_description
1 polymer ?
#
loop_
_entity_poly.entity_id
_entity_poly.type
_entity_poly.pdbx_seq_one_letter_code
_entity_poly.pdbx_strand_id
1 'polypeptide(L)'
;MSLVMSPTELITIIILLLLPIMYEHSHTFRYYLKFVIYYGLIMLTSVLVIPIMIWKPRNVENLILASFLCRHISDILGLQWELRGGDYLKRKEPCVIVANHQSSIDILGMFELWPVMRRCTVVAKKELLYAGPFGIAAWLCGLVFIDRLNSEASRLAINNSIKHLDEKKIIYFLLLPT
;
A
#
# COMPACT_ATOMS: atom_id res chain seq x y z
N MET A 1 -23.85 1.38 -47.41
CA MET A 1 -23.60 0.63 -46.16
C MET A 1 -24.21 1.46 -45.03
N SER A 2 -25.42 1.11 -44.58
CA SER A 2 -26.08 1.84 -43.49
C SER A 2 -25.35 1.53 -42.19
N LEU A 3 -24.78 2.57 -41.56
CA LEU A 3 -24.18 2.53 -40.23
C LEU A 3 -25.29 2.32 -39.19
N VAL A 4 -25.82 1.11 -39.09
CA VAL A 4 -26.69 0.72 -37.97
C VAL A 4 -25.76 0.24 -36.87
N MET A 5 -25.61 1.05 -35.83
CA MET A 5 -24.86 0.64 -34.64
C MET A 5 -25.46 -0.64 -34.07
N SER A 6 -24.60 -1.60 -33.76
CA SER A 6 -25.00 -2.79 -33.04
C SER A 6 -25.46 -2.45 -31.61
N PRO A 7 -26.34 -3.27 -31.01
CA PRO A 7 -26.79 -3.05 -29.63
C PRO A 7 -25.63 -2.96 -28.61
N THR A 8 -24.53 -3.69 -28.83
CA THR A 8 -23.34 -3.67 -27.98
C THR A 8 -22.58 -2.35 -28.07
N GLU A 9 -22.43 -1.79 -29.27
CA GLU A 9 -21.83 -0.46 -29.48
C GLU A 9 -22.68 0.62 -28.80
N LEU A 10 -24.01 0.54 -28.92
CA LEU A 10 -24.92 1.50 -28.29
C LEU A 10 -24.81 1.45 -26.76
N ILE A 11 -24.81 0.26 -26.16
CA ILE A 11 -24.63 0.08 -24.71
C ILE A 11 -23.29 0.64 -24.26
N THR A 12 -22.22 0.37 -25.02
CA THR A 12 -20.87 0.84 -24.69
C THR A 12 -20.81 2.37 -24.68
N ILE A 13 -21.38 3.04 -25.69
CA ILE A 13 -21.43 4.49 -25.75
C ILE A 13 -22.24 5.07 -24.58
N ILE A 14 -23.39 4.48 -24.26
CA ILE A 14 -24.22 4.91 -23.13
C ILE A 14 -23.42 4.84 -21.82
N ILE A 15 -22.69 3.73 -21.58
CA ILE A 15 -21.85 3.58 -20.39
C ILE A 15 -20.73 4.63 -20.37
N LEU A 16 -20.03 4.84 -21.50
CA LEU A 16 -18.95 5.82 -21.60
C LEU A 16 -19.42 7.26 -21.32
N LEU A 17 -20.67 7.60 -21.67
CA LEU A 17 -21.26 8.91 -21.38
C LEU A 17 -21.79 9.02 -19.95
N LEU A 18 -22.38 7.96 -19.40
CA LEU A 18 -22.93 7.96 -18.04
C LEU A 18 -21.83 8.02 -16.96
N LEU A 19 -20.68 7.37 -17.19
CA LEU A 19 -19.61 7.29 -16.20
C LEU A 19 -19.06 8.67 -15.76
N PRO A 20 -18.69 9.60 -16.65
CA PRO A 20 -18.28 10.96 -16.27
C PRO A 20 -19.39 11.72 -15.54
N ILE A 21 -20.64 11.60 -16.00
CA ILE A 21 -21.78 12.29 -15.38
C ILE A 21 -21.94 11.80 -13.92
N MET A 22 -21.91 10.49 -13.70
CA MET A 22 -21.98 9.90 -12.36
C MET A 22 -20.79 10.32 -11.49
N TYR A 23 -19.59 10.42 -12.06
CA TYR A 23 -18.39 10.86 -11.35
C TYR A 23 -18.51 12.30 -10.84
N GLU A 24 -19.03 13.20 -11.67
CA GLU A 24 -19.17 14.62 -11.30
C GLU A 24 -20.34 14.86 -10.32
N HIS A 25 -21.47 14.17 -10.51
CA HIS A 25 -22.71 14.48 -9.79
C HIS A 25 -22.95 13.62 -8.54
N SER A 26 -22.29 12.46 -8.40
CA SER A 26 -22.46 11.58 -7.24
C SER A 26 -21.16 11.42 -6.46
N HIS A 27 -21.12 12.04 -5.28
CA HIS A 27 -19.99 11.91 -4.35
C HIS A 27 -19.74 10.46 -3.91
N THR A 28 -20.82 9.69 -3.69
CA THR A 28 -20.74 8.27 -3.33
C THR A 28 -20.14 7.44 -4.45
N PHE A 29 -20.61 7.63 -5.69
CA PHE A 29 -20.06 6.90 -6.84
C PHE A 29 -18.57 7.21 -7.03
N ARG A 30 -18.20 8.50 -7.02
CA ARG A 30 -16.80 8.94 -7.11
C ARG A 30 -15.94 8.36 -5.99
N TYR A 31 -16.44 8.31 -4.76
CA TYR A 31 -15.74 7.71 -3.61
C TYR A 31 -15.42 6.23 -3.87
N TYR A 32 -16.43 5.41 -4.20
CA TYR A 32 -16.21 3.98 -4.44
C TYR A 32 -15.37 3.74 -5.69
N LEU A 33 -15.55 4.51 -6.76
CA LEU A 33 -14.71 4.41 -7.96
C LEU A 33 -13.23 4.67 -7.61
N LYS A 34 -12.95 5.70 -6.82
CA LYS A 34 -11.58 5.99 -6.34
C LYS A 34 -11.00 4.81 -5.56
N PHE A 35 -11.79 4.17 -4.67
CA PHE A 35 -11.33 2.99 -3.94
C PHE A 35 -11.10 1.77 -4.84
N VAL A 36 -11.96 1.55 -5.85
CA VAL A 36 -11.77 0.47 -6.83
C VAL A 36 -10.49 0.69 -7.63
N ILE A 37 -10.26 1.92 -8.12
CA ILE A 37 -9.04 2.30 -8.82
C ILE A 37 -7.83 2.12 -7.89
N TYR A 38 -7.90 2.61 -6.66
CA TYR A 38 -6.86 2.48 -5.65
C TYR A 38 -6.43 1.03 -5.41
N TYR A 39 -7.37 0.15 -5.05
CA TYR A 39 -7.05 -1.26 -4.80
C TYR A 39 -6.58 -1.97 -6.07
N GLY A 40 -7.18 -1.66 -7.22
CA GLY A 40 -6.77 -2.20 -8.51
C GLY A 40 -5.32 -1.86 -8.85
N LEU A 41 -4.92 -0.59 -8.66
CA LEU A 41 -3.55 -0.13 -8.91
C LEU A 41 -2.54 -0.73 -7.92
N ILE A 42 -2.91 -0.90 -6.65
CA ILE A 42 -2.06 -1.58 -5.66
C ILE A 42 -1.84 -3.05 -6.06
N MET A 43 -2.90 -3.76 -6.47
CA MET A 43 -2.79 -5.16 -6.90
C MET A 43 -1.97 -5.29 -8.18
N LEU A 44 -2.21 -4.41 -9.17
CA LEU A 44 -1.44 -4.37 -10.41
C LEU A 44 0.04 -4.12 -10.12
N THR A 45 0.36 -3.10 -9.31
CA THR A 45 1.74 -2.77 -8.96
C THR A 45 2.40 -3.94 -8.23
N SER A 46 1.69 -4.61 -7.33
CA SER A 46 2.16 -5.81 -6.63
C SER A 46 2.57 -6.91 -7.62
N VAL A 47 1.73 -7.21 -8.62
CA VAL A 47 2.04 -8.20 -9.67
C VAL A 47 3.30 -7.80 -10.46
N LEU A 48 3.44 -6.52 -10.80
CA LEU A 48 4.57 -6.02 -11.58
C LEU A 48 5.90 -6.09 -10.83
N VAL A 49 5.91 -5.82 -9.51
CA VAL A 49 7.15 -5.78 -8.72
C VAL A 49 7.57 -7.16 -8.20
N ILE A 50 6.65 -8.11 -8.01
CA ILE A 50 6.94 -9.46 -7.49
C ILE A 50 8.10 -10.15 -8.25
N PRO A 51 8.14 -10.21 -9.60
CA PRO A 51 9.22 -10.85 -10.33
C PRO A 51 10.61 -10.29 -10.01
N ILE A 52 10.69 -9.00 -9.69
CA ILE A 52 11.94 -8.33 -9.32
C ILE A 52 12.27 -8.64 -7.85
N MET A 53 11.28 -8.53 -6.96
CA MET A 53 11.45 -8.69 -5.52
C MET A 53 11.79 -10.13 -5.10
N ILE A 54 11.41 -11.14 -5.89
CA ILE A 54 11.75 -12.55 -5.62
C ILE A 54 13.27 -12.79 -5.55
N TRP A 55 14.09 -11.97 -6.23
CA TRP A 55 15.55 -12.10 -6.19
C TRP A 55 16.17 -11.66 -4.86
N LYS A 56 15.46 -10.84 -4.07
CA LYS A 56 15.86 -10.42 -2.72
C LYS A 56 14.64 -10.49 -1.80
N PRO A 57 14.16 -11.71 -1.46
CA PRO A 57 12.95 -11.86 -0.67
C PRO A 57 13.17 -11.35 0.76
N ARG A 58 12.09 -10.89 1.38
CA ARG A 58 12.06 -10.35 2.75
C ARG A 58 13.06 -9.20 2.97
N ASN A 59 13.24 -8.34 1.97
CA ASN A 59 14.11 -7.17 2.05
C ASN A 59 13.29 -5.87 2.07
N VAL A 60 13.47 -5.06 3.12
CA VAL A 60 12.79 -3.76 3.29
C VAL A 60 13.11 -2.75 2.19
N GLU A 61 14.25 -2.88 1.51
CA GLU A 61 14.59 -2.02 0.37
C GLU A 61 13.62 -2.19 -0.81
N ASN A 62 12.93 -3.34 -0.90
CA ASN A 62 11.87 -3.55 -1.89
C ASN A 62 10.72 -2.54 -1.71
N LEU A 63 10.51 -2.00 -0.50
CA LEU A 63 9.53 -0.92 -0.29
C LEU A 63 9.89 0.36 -1.04
N ILE A 64 11.18 0.64 -1.27
CA ILE A 64 11.62 1.79 -2.06
C ILE A 64 11.19 1.61 -3.52
N LEU A 65 11.36 0.39 -4.06
CA LEU A 65 10.89 0.05 -5.41
C LEU A 65 9.38 0.17 -5.52
N ALA A 66 8.63 -0.42 -4.58
CA ALA A 66 7.17 -0.29 -4.57
C ALA A 66 6.72 1.17 -4.44
N SER A 67 7.39 1.97 -3.60
CA SER A 67 7.11 3.39 -3.43
C SER A 67 7.26 4.18 -4.72
N PHE A 68 8.27 3.86 -5.54
CA PHE A 68 8.46 4.57 -6.81
C PHE A 68 7.22 4.50 -7.71
N LEU A 69 6.57 3.33 -7.78
CA LEU A 69 5.36 3.15 -8.58
C LEU A 69 4.10 3.62 -7.85
N CYS A 70 3.96 3.27 -6.57
CA CYS A 70 2.73 3.52 -5.82
C CYS A 70 2.50 4.99 -5.45
N ARG A 71 3.53 5.85 -5.39
CA ARG A 71 3.35 7.27 -5.09
C ARG A 71 2.44 7.98 -6.11
N HIS A 72 2.51 7.59 -7.38
CA HIS A 72 1.64 8.12 -8.43
C HIS A 72 0.15 7.79 -8.23
N ILE A 73 -0.17 6.79 -7.41
CA ILE A 73 -1.56 6.48 -7.06
C ILE A 73 -2.16 7.64 -6.26
N SER A 74 -1.37 8.31 -5.41
CA SER A 74 -1.81 9.51 -4.68
C SER A 74 -2.29 10.60 -5.65
N ASP A 75 -1.53 10.85 -6.72
CA ASP A 75 -1.88 11.84 -7.75
C ASP A 75 -3.20 11.50 -8.46
N ILE A 76 -3.38 10.23 -8.84
CA ILE A 76 -4.61 9.73 -9.48
C ILE A 76 -5.83 9.91 -8.57
N LEU A 77 -5.65 9.74 -7.26
CA LEU A 77 -6.72 9.93 -6.28
C LEU A 77 -6.93 11.41 -5.91
N GLY A 78 -6.04 12.30 -6.34
CA GLY A 78 -6.05 13.73 -5.99
C GLY A 78 -5.64 13.98 -4.53
N LEU A 79 -4.78 13.12 -3.97
CA LEU A 79 -4.22 13.28 -2.63
C LEU A 79 -2.95 14.13 -2.70
N GLN A 80 -2.71 14.92 -1.66
CA GLN A 80 -1.50 15.72 -1.49
C GLN A 80 -0.92 15.40 -0.12
N TRP A 81 0.37 15.09 -0.07
CA TRP A 81 1.07 14.71 1.16
C TRP A 81 1.98 15.83 1.62
N GLU A 82 1.90 16.18 2.90
CA GLU A 82 2.81 17.13 3.55
C GLU A 82 3.63 16.38 4.62
N LEU A 83 4.94 16.27 4.41
CA LEU A 83 5.85 15.69 5.39
C LEU A 83 6.42 16.78 6.31
N ARG A 84 5.97 16.80 7.56
CA ARG A 84 6.53 17.67 8.62
C ARG A 84 7.54 16.90 9.46
N GLY A 85 8.67 17.54 9.78
CA GLY A 85 9.69 16.93 10.63
C GLY A 85 10.44 15.75 9.99
N GLY A 86 10.55 15.71 8.66
CA GLY A 86 11.20 14.61 7.94
C GLY A 86 12.66 14.34 8.34
N ASP A 87 13.35 15.32 8.93
CA ASP A 87 14.72 15.13 9.42
C ASP A 87 14.82 14.13 10.58
N TYR A 88 13.76 13.98 11.39
CA TYR A 88 13.70 12.94 12.42
C TYR A 88 13.66 11.53 11.82
N LEU A 89 13.16 11.39 10.59
CA LEU A 89 13.05 10.12 9.87
C LEU A 89 14.33 9.71 9.14
N LYS A 90 15.29 10.62 8.98
CA LYS A 90 16.60 10.36 8.35
C LYS A 90 17.62 9.71 9.30
N ARG A 91 17.21 9.44 10.55
CA ARG A 91 18.08 8.86 11.58
C ARG A 91 18.50 7.43 11.20
N LYS A 92 19.71 7.04 11.56
CA LYS A 92 20.28 5.70 11.31
C LYS A 92 20.10 4.72 12.47
N GLU A 93 19.53 5.20 13.56
CA GLU A 93 19.30 4.43 14.78
C GLU A 93 18.00 3.61 14.64
N PRO A 94 17.99 2.35 15.11
CA PRO A 94 16.75 1.59 15.18
C PRO A 94 15.75 2.30 16.11
N CYS A 95 14.52 2.44 15.65
CA CYS A 95 13.44 3.01 16.45
C CYS A 95 12.09 2.38 16.11
N VAL A 96 11.11 2.62 16.97
CA VAL A 96 9.72 2.26 16.73
C VAL A 96 8.94 3.54 16.48
N ILE A 97 8.37 3.66 15.28
CA ILE A 97 7.43 4.71 14.91
C ILE A 97 6.02 4.19 15.19
N VAL A 98 5.27 4.95 15.98
CA VAL A 98 3.87 4.66 16.29
C VAL A 98 3.02 5.71 15.61
N ALA A 99 2.03 5.27 14.85
CA ALA A 99 1.07 6.14 14.20
C ALA A 99 -0.35 5.60 14.34
N ASN A 100 -1.29 6.53 14.22
CA ASN A 100 -2.71 6.22 14.15
C ASN A 100 -3.06 5.56 12.82
N HIS A 101 -3.93 4.56 12.84
CA HIS A 101 -4.45 3.85 11.68
C HIS A 101 -5.88 4.28 11.43
N GLN A 102 -6.08 5.13 10.44
CA GLN A 102 -7.42 5.63 10.09
C GLN A 102 -8.04 4.82 8.97
N SER A 103 -7.26 4.40 7.98
CA SER A 103 -7.79 3.64 6.84
C SER A 103 -6.70 2.93 6.05
N SER A 104 -7.11 2.17 5.03
CA SER A 104 -6.16 1.59 4.08
C SER A 104 -5.41 2.63 3.25
N ILE A 105 -5.85 3.91 3.18
CA ILE A 105 -5.15 4.99 2.49
C ILE A 105 -3.83 5.33 3.18
N ASP A 106 -3.67 5.01 4.47
CA ASP A 106 -2.45 5.31 5.23
C ASP A 106 -1.19 4.76 4.54
N ILE A 107 -1.29 3.63 3.82
CA ILE A 107 -0.18 3.05 3.06
C ILE A 107 0.34 3.97 1.94
N LEU A 108 -0.53 4.80 1.35
CA LEU A 108 -0.12 5.79 0.34
C LEU A 108 0.79 6.85 0.96
N GLY A 109 0.47 7.29 2.18
CA GLY A 109 1.37 8.15 2.95
C GLY A 109 2.69 7.44 3.28
N MET A 110 2.65 6.14 3.60
CA MET A 110 3.86 5.37 3.86
C MET A 110 4.78 5.25 2.63
N PHE A 111 4.23 5.19 1.41
CA PHE A 111 5.02 5.24 0.17
C PHE A 111 5.80 6.56 0.01
N GLU A 112 5.36 7.65 0.63
CA GLU A 112 6.17 8.89 0.70
C GLU A 112 7.27 8.81 1.75
N LEU A 113 7.06 8.08 2.85
CA LEU A 113 7.99 7.98 3.97
C LEU A 113 9.11 6.96 3.73
N TRP A 114 8.82 5.82 3.08
CA TRP A 114 9.79 4.73 2.89
C TRP A 114 11.08 5.16 2.16
N PRO A 115 11.04 5.99 1.10
CA PRO A 115 12.27 6.51 0.48
C PRO A 115 13.12 7.36 1.42
N VAL A 116 12.50 8.07 2.38
CA VAL A 116 13.19 8.89 3.38
C VAL A 116 13.84 8.01 4.46
N MET A 117 13.08 7.05 4.99
CA MET A 117 13.54 6.16 6.07
C MET A 117 14.51 5.07 5.59
N ARG A 118 14.35 4.59 4.35
CA ARG A 118 15.10 3.52 3.65
C ARG A 118 15.12 2.13 4.29
N ARG A 119 15.08 2.03 5.61
CA ARG A 119 15.22 0.79 6.39
C ARG A 119 14.03 0.60 7.32
N CYS A 120 12.83 0.78 6.81
CA CYS A 120 11.63 0.67 7.62
C CYS A 120 10.81 -0.55 7.20
N THR A 121 10.33 -1.31 8.19
CA THR A 121 9.33 -2.35 8.00
C THR A 121 8.05 -1.99 8.76
N VAL A 122 6.95 -2.63 8.42
CA VAL A 122 5.64 -2.39 9.04
C VAL A 122 5.17 -3.63 9.77
N VAL A 123 4.59 -3.42 10.94
CA VAL A 123 3.86 -4.45 11.67
C VAL A 123 2.42 -4.48 11.18
N ALA A 124 2.11 -5.48 10.37
CA ALA A 124 0.83 -5.65 9.67
C ALA A 124 -0.02 -6.78 10.30
N LYS A 125 -1.32 -6.72 10.05
CA LYS A 125 -2.27 -7.79 10.42
C LYS A 125 -1.99 -9.07 9.61
N LYS A 126 -2.01 -10.24 10.25
CA LYS A 126 -1.76 -11.54 9.59
C LYS A 126 -2.65 -11.79 8.38
N GLU A 127 -3.89 -11.31 8.43
CA GLU A 127 -4.87 -11.43 7.34
C GLU A 127 -4.40 -10.77 6.05
N LEU A 128 -3.58 -9.71 6.13
CA LEU A 128 -3.04 -9.01 4.95
C LEU A 128 -2.06 -9.88 4.16
N LEU A 129 -1.46 -10.90 4.77
CA LEU A 129 -0.64 -11.88 4.05
C LEU A 129 -1.45 -12.63 2.98
N TYR A 130 -2.75 -12.79 3.20
CA TYR A 130 -3.66 -13.53 2.32
C TYR A 130 -4.39 -12.62 1.32
N ALA A 131 -4.06 -11.33 1.27
CA ALA A 131 -4.66 -10.37 0.34
C ALA A 131 -4.06 -10.48 -1.08
N GLY A 132 -4.03 -11.69 -1.65
CA GLY A 132 -3.60 -11.94 -3.03
C GLY A 132 -2.18 -11.45 -3.34
N PRO A 133 -1.95 -10.83 -4.53
CA PRO A 133 -0.64 -10.31 -4.91
C PRO A 133 -0.05 -9.32 -3.91
N PHE A 134 -0.89 -8.47 -3.30
CA PHE A 134 -0.45 -7.51 -2.29
C PHE A 134 0.20 -8.21 -1.09
N GLY A 135 -0.42 -9.27 -0.57
CA GLY A 135 0.12 -10.02 0.56
C GLY A 135 1.50 -10.63 0.27
N ILE A 136 1.68 -11.17 -0.94
CA ILE A 136 2.95 -11.73 -1.41
C ILE A 136 4.01 -10.63 -1.54
N ALA A 137 3.68 -9.52 -2.20
CA ALA A 137 4.59 -8.39 -2.36
C ALA A 137 5.00 -7.79 -1.00
N ALA A 138 4.04 -7.64 -0.08
CA ALA A 138 4.27 -7.19 1.29
C ALA A 138 5.22 -8.12 2.06
N TRP A 139 5.05 -9.44 1.91
CA TRP A 139 5.97 -10.42 2.50
C TRP A 139 7.38 -10.34 1.90
N LEU A 140 7.49 -10.17 0.57
CA LEU A 140 8.77 -9.97 -0.10
C LEU A 140 9.44 -8.64 0.32
N CYS A 141 8.66 -7.65 0.69
CA CYS A 141 9.12 -6.40 1.29
C CYS A 141 9.58 -6.53 2.75
N GLY A 142 9.47 -7.71 3.35
CA GLY A 142 9.93 -7.93 4.72
C GLY A 142 8.99 -7.38 5.79
N LEU A 143 7.70 -7.20 5.49
CA LEU A 143 6.70 -6.85 6.50
C LEU A 143 6.60 -7.94 7.58
N VAL A 144 6.29 -7.48 8.79
CA VAL A 144 6.10 -8.35 9.96
C VAL A 144 4.61 -8.53 10.19
N PHE A 145 4.13 -9.74 9.96
CA PHE A 145 2.71 -10.08 10.12
C PHE A 145 2.46 -10.62 11.52
N ILE A 146 1.49 -10.04 12.22
CA ILE A 146 1.12 -10.41 13.59
C ILE A 146 -0.34 -10.84 13.70
N ASP A 147 -0.58 -11.82 14.55
CA ASP A 147 -1.93 -12.27 14.92
C ASP A 147 -2.41 -11.46 16.12
N ARG A 148 -3.24 -10.44 15.86
CA ARG A 148 -3.72 -9.52 16.91
C ARG A 148 -4.65 -10.19 17.92
N LEU A 149 -5.19 -11.38 17.62
CA LEU A 149 -6.04 -12.15 18.54
C LEU A 149 -5.21 -13.04 19.47
N ASN A 150 -3.95 -13.32 19.12
CA ASN A 150 -3.03 -14.11 19.92
C ASN A 150 -1.81 -13.27 20.35
N SER A 151 -1.87 -12.74 21.57
CA SER A 151 -0.83 -11.86 22.12
C SER A 151 0.53 -12.55 22.26
N GLU A 152 0.55 -13.85 22.61
CA GLU A 152 1.78 -14.63 22.71
C GLU A 152 2.44 -14.81 21.34
N ALA A 153 1.67 -15.21 20.33
CA ALA A 153 2.14 -15.34 18.96
C ALA A 153 2.63 -13.99 18.38
N SER A 154 1.92 -12.90 18.69
CA SER A 154 2.35 -11.55 18.33
C SER A 154 3.70 -11.16 18.95
N ARG A 155 3.89 -11.40 20.25
CA ARG A 155 5.16 -11.13 20.94
C ARG A 155 6.29 -11.98 20.34
N LEU A 156 6.03 -13.25 20.05
CA LEU A 156 7.01 -14.14 19.42
C LEU A 156 7.41 -13.64 18.03
N ALA A 157 6.45 -13.26 17.18
CA ALA A 157 6.71 -12.74 15.84
C ALA A 157 7.55 -11.45 15.87
N ILE A 158 7.22 -10.54 16.78
CA ILE A 158 7.99 -9.30 16.98
C ILE A 158 9.40 -9.63 17.48
N ASN A 159 9.55 -10.45 18.51
CA ASN A 159 10.86 -10.82 19.07
C ASN A 159 11.76 -11.52 18.04
N ASN A 160 11.19 -12.41 17.23
CA ASN A 160 11.94 -13.09 16.15
C ASN A 160 12.36 -12.11 15.05
N SER A 161 11.52 -11.12 14.76
CA SER A 161 11.84 -10.05 13.81
C SER A 161 12.96 -9.17 14.35
N ILE A 162 12.92 -8.78 15.63
CA ILE A 162 13.96 -7.96 16.27
C ILE A 162 15.32 -8.66 16.18
N LYS A 163 15.40 -9.96 16.49
CA LYS A 163 16.65 -10.74 16.42
C LYS A 163 17.31 -10.74 15.04
N HIS A 164 16.54 -10.71 13.95
CA HIS A 164 17.08 -10.70 12.58
C HIS A 164 17.39 -9.30 12.04
N LEU A 165 16.94 -8.26 12.74
CA LEU A 165 16.88 -6.90 12.20
C LEU A 165 17.67 -5.87 13.02
N ASP A 166 18.10 -6.22 14.25
CA ASP A 166 19.07 -5.43 15.03
C ASP A 166 20.41 -5.25 14.31
N GLU A 167 20.87 -6.27 13.58
CA GLU A 167 22.10 -6.19 12.76
C GLU A 167 21.96 -5.17 11.60
N LYS A 168 20.74 -4.91 11.13
CA LYS A 168 20.46 -4.05 9.97
C LYS A 168 20.00 -2.63 10.34
N LYS A 169 19.78 -2.35 11.63
CA LYS A 169 19.28 -1.08 12.17
C LYS A 169 17.97 -0.65 11.50
N ILE A 170 16.95 -1.50 11.61
CA ILE A 170 15.64 -1.29 10.96
C ILE A 170 14.68 -0.54 11.87
N ILE A 171 13.86 0.31 11.26
CA ILE A 171 12.79 1.09 11.87
C ILE A 171 11.49 0.30 11.77
N TYR A 172 10.77 0.15 12.88
CA TYR A 172 9.46 -0.51 12.90
C TYR A 172 8.35 0.53 12.87
N PHE A 173 7.43 0.41 11.93
CA PHE A 173 6.24 1.24 11.85
C PHE A 173 5.04 0.45 12.39
N LEU A 174 4.43 0.94 13.47
CA LEU A 174 3.27 0.35 14.11
C LEU A 174 2.05 1.27 13.93
N LEU A 175 1.01 0.70 13.34
CA LEU A 175 -0.28 1.35 13.12
C LEU A 175 -1.29 0.91 14.18
N LEU A 176 -1.63 1.82 15.09
CA LEU A 176 -2.61 1.62 16.16
C LEU A 176 -4.00 2.06 15.71
N PRO A 177 -5.08 1.31 15.99
CA PRO A 177 -6.43 1.74 15.65
C PRO A 177 -6.78 3.05 16.37
N THR A 178 -7.44 3.96 15.66
CA THR A 178 -8.06 5.18 16.22
C THR A 178 -9.44 4.93 16.78
#